data_AF-A0A838PKC9-F1
#
_entry.id   AF-A0A838PKC9-F1
#
_cell.length_a   1.000
_cell.length_b   1.000
_cell.length_c   1.000
_cell.angle_alpha   90.00
_cell.angle_beta   90.00
_cell.angle_gamma   90.00
#
_symmetry.space_group_name_H-M   'P 1'
#
loop_
_entity.id
_entity.type
_entity.pdbx_description
1 polymer ?
#
loop_
_entity_poly.entity_id
_entity_poly.type
_entity_poly.pdbx_seq_one_letter_code
_entity_poly.pdbx_strand_id
1 'polypeptide(L)'
;MFGVPPGVLDDPSGGDGGVIAEAFVLASLDPSLGSGSEPYGQAGLAEGVVEAIAVAERAELEPVLVDRVRAFAGRGLEGDRYAKGEGTFSGGTGDGRALTLIEGEVLDAMQLPDGSRLGPAEARRNLVTRGISLNPLVGRRFTVGEVECEGRRLCEPCAHLQRLTSPGVLRGLVHRGGLRADVLGDGVIEVGAAVRVL
;
A
#
# COMPACT_ATOMS: atom_id res chain seq x y z
N MET A 1 12.02 -8.08 -8.47
CA MET A 1 12.02 -6.63 -8.23
C MET A 1 11.48 -6.01 -9.50
N PHE A 2 10.20 -5.64 -9.56
CA PHE A 2 9.64 -4.98 -10.73
C PHE A 2 9.71 -3.48 -10.48
N GLY A 3 10.59 -2.84 -11.22
CA GLY A 3 11.01 -1.46 -11.02
C GLY A 3 12.49 -1.37 -11.37
N VAL A 4 12.78 -0.53 -12.35
CA VAL A 4 14.15 -0.23 -12.75
C VAL A 4 14.78 0.59 -11.62
N PRO A 5 15.92 0.20 -11.04
CA PRO A 5 16.56 0.99 -9.99
C PRO A 5 16.87 2.40 -10.52
N PRO A 6 16.72 3.46 -9.70
CA PRO A 6 17.14 4.79 -10.12
C PRO A 6 18.65 4.79 -10.38
N GLY A 7 19.03 5.06 -11.63
CA GLY A 7 20.42 5.03 -12.08
C GLY A 7 20.52 5.01 -13.59
N VAL A 8 21.70 5.32 -14.12
CA VAL A 8 22.00 5.17 -15.54
C VAL A 8 22.07 3.67 -15.85
N LEU A 9 21.12 3.17 -16.63
CA LEU A 9 21.09 1.76 -17.05
C LEU A 9 22.18 1.43 -18.07
N ASP A 10 22.55 2.42 -18.87
CA ASP A 10 23.59 2.32 -19.88
C ASP A 10 24.21 3.71 -20.10
N ASP A 11 25.52 3.81 -19.92
CA ASP A 11 26.32 4.98 -20.26
C ASP A 11 27.32 4.59 -21.35
N PRO A 12 26.99 4.77 -22.63
CA PRO A 12 27.88 4.41 -23.72
C PRO A 12 29.15 5.27 -23.77
N SER A 13 29.25 6.34 -22.96
CA SER A 13 30.42 7.22 -22.90
C SER A 13 31.50 6.74 -21.93
N GLY A 14 31.21 5.76 -21.07
CA GLY A 14 32.21 5.15 -20.18
C GLY A 14 32.84 6.10 -19.15
N GLY A 15 32.22 7.25 -18.88
CA GLY A 15 32.60 8.15 -17.79
C GLY A 15 33.63 9.24 -18.07
N ASP A 16 34.26 9.31 -19.26
CA ASP A 16 35.20 10.41 -19.56
C ASP A 16 34.98 11.03 -20.95
N GLY A 17 34.31 12.20 -20.96
CA GLY A 17 34.50 13.23 -21.99
C GLY A 17 33.68 13.10 -23.29
N GLY A 18 32.68 12.21 -23.36
CA GLY A 18 31.77 12.14 -24.50
C GLY A 18 30.70 13.25 -24.51
N VAL A 19 30.30 13.71 -25.70
CA VAL A 19 29.13 14.59 -25.86
C VAL A 19 27.89 13.71 -25.96
N ILE A 20 26.96 13.83 -25.01
CA ILE A 20 25.66 13.16 -25.07
C ILE A 20 24.88 13.77 -26.24
N ALA A 21 24.69 13.00 -27.31
CA ALA A 21 23.90 13.43 -28.46
C ALA A 21 22.39 13.34 -28.17
N GLU A 22 21.96 12.28 -27.48
CA GLU A 22 20.57 12.03 -27.08
C GLU A 22 20.53 11.27 -25.75
N ALA A 23 19.53 11.54 -24.93
CA ALA A 23 19.27 10.81 -23.69
C ALA A 23 17.77 10.49 -23.59
N PHE A 24 17.45 9.28 -23.09
CA PHE A 24 16.08 8.81 -22.94
C PHE A 24 15.74 8.68 -21.47
N VAL A 25 14.62 9.27 -21.05
CA VAL A 25 14.07 9.09 -19.71
C VAL A 25 12.98 8.04 -19.77
N LEU A 26 13.16 6.95 -19.04
CA LEU A 26 12.08 6.01 -18.77
C LEU A 26 11.25 6.54 -17.59
N ALA A 27 10.20 7.29 -17.92
CA ALA A 27 9.18 7.73 -16.98
C ALA A 27 7.96 6.78 -17.02
N SER A 28 6.91 7.09 -16.26
CA SER A 28 5.63 6.36 -16.30
C SER A 28 5.15 6.12 -17.73
N LEU A 29 4.35 5.07 -17.92
CA LEU A 29 3.94 4.47 -19.20
C LEU A 29 3.46 5.45 -20.30
N ASP A 30 3.11 6.68 -19.96
CA ASP A 30 2.77 7.76 -20.89
C ASP A 30 3.37 9.10 -20.43
N PRO A 31 4.36 9.67 -21.16
CA PRO A 31 4.98 10.97 -20.83
C PRO A 31 4.09 12.18 -21.17
N SER A 32 2.94 12.00 -21.83
CA SER A 32 1.96 13.07 -22.08
C SER A 32 1.08 13.36 -20.85
N LEU A 33 1.08 12.46 -19.88
CA LEU A 33 0.43 12.64 -18.58
C LEU A 33 1.28 13.61 -17.75
N GLY A 34 0.92 14.89 -17.76
CA GLY A 34 1.58 15.93 -16.97
C GLY A 34 1.58 15.62 -15.46
N SER A 35 2.26 16.43 -14.66
CA SER A 35 2.31 16.30 -13.19
C SER A 35 0.94 16.47 -12.48
N GLY A 36 -0.11 16.83 -13.22
CA GLY A 36 -1.51 16.82 -12.80
C GLY A 36 -2.29 15.59 -13.30
N SER A 37 -1.62 14.60 -13.87
CA SER A 37 -2.24 13.32 -14.15
C SER A 37 -2.62 12.65 -12.84
N GLU A 38 -3.80 12.03 -12.83
CA GLU A 38 -4.25 11.18 -11.75
C GLU A 38 -4.08 9.73 -12.22
N PRO A 39 -2.83 9.21 -12.31
CA PRO A 39 -2.56 7.89 -12.87
C PRO A 39 -3.21 6.77 -12.04
N TYR A 40 -3.61 7.09 -10.81
CA TYR A 40 -4.30 6.20 -9.89
C TYR A 40 -5.80 6.51 -9.76
N GLY A 41 -6.35 7.34 -10.66
CA GLY A 41 -7.73 7.80 -10.67
C GLY A 41 -7.96 9.04 -9.80
N GLN A 42 -9.12 9.68 -9.97
CA GLN A 42 -9.55 10.76 -9.09
C GLN A 42 -10.02 10.19 -7.75
N ALA A 43 -9.86 10.94 -6.66
CA ALA A 43 -10.48 10.62 -5.37
C ALA A 43 -12.01 10.81 -5.46
N GLY A 44 -12.69 9.92 -6.18
CA GLY A 44 -14.13 10.02 -6.45
C GLY A 44 -15.02 9.80 -5.23
N LEU A 45 -14.45 9.27 -4.14
CA LEU A 45 -15.07 9.18 -2.83
C LEU A 45 -14.11 9.76 -1.80
N ALA A 46 -14.42 10.95 -1.30
CA ALA A 46 -13.52 11.73 -0.45
C ALA A 46 -13.55 11.29 1.04
N GLU A 47 -14.54 10.49 1.43
CA GLU A 47 -14.73 10.04 2.80
C GLU A 47 -15.19 8.58 2.85
N GLY A 48 -14.51 7.79 3.66
CA GLY A 48 -14.85 6.41 3.95
C GLY A 48 -14.78 6.09 5.44
N VAL A 49 -14.83 4.81 5.79
CA VAL A 49 -14.72 4.33 7.17
C VAL A 49 -13.81 3.11 7.28
N VAL A 50 -13.20 2.91 8.45
CA VAL A 50 -12.51 1.67 8.78
C VAL A 50 -13.55 0.58 9.07
N GLU A 51 -13.59 -0.46 8.25
CA GLU A 51 -14.46 -1.62 8.45
C GLU A 51 -13.83 -2.64 9.40
N ALA A 52 -12.52 -2.86 9.28
CA ALA A 52 -11.80 -3.84 10.09
C ALA A 52 -10.34 -3.43 10.30
N ILE A 53 -9.79 -3.84 11.44
CA ILE A 53 -8.39 -3.66 11.80
C ILE A 53 -7.78 -5.04 12.04
N ALA A 54 -6.66 -5.34 11.38
CA ALA A 54 -5.93 -6.57 11.52
C ALA A 54 -4.46 -6.32 11.88
N VAL A 55 -3.99 -6.97 12.94
CA VAL A 55 -2.62 -6.84 13.44
C VAL A 55 -1.95 -8.20 13.44
N ALA A 56 -0.73 -8.28 12.90
CA ALA A 56 0.03 -9.53 12.91
C ALA A 56 1.29 -9.38 13.74
N GLU A 57 1.44 -10.19 14.79
CA GLU A 57 2.55 -10.05 15.74
C GLU A 57 3.94 -10.28 15.12
N ARG A 58 4.03 -11.20 14.15
CA ARG A 58 5.26 -11.60 13.46
C ARG A 58 4.99 -11.79 11.97
N ALA A 59 6.05 -11.87 11.16
CA ALA A 59 5.93 -12.30 9.78
C ALA A 59 5.27 -13.68 9.68
N GLU A 60 4.50 -13.88 8.60
CA GLU A 60 3.83 -15.14 8.25
C GLU A 60 2.74 -15.63 9.22
N LEU A 61 2.66 -15.10 10.45
CA LEU A 61 1.51 -15.32 11.32
C LEU A 61 0.25 -14.68 10.75
N GLU A 62 -0.85 -15.39 10.91
CA GLU A 62 -2.18 -14.90 10.52
C GLU A 62 -2.52 -13.66 11.35
N PRO A 63 -2.90 -12.55 10.70
CA PRO A 63 -3.36 -11.36 11.40
C PRO A 63 -4.59 -11.65 12.27
N VAL A 64 -4.66 -11.00 13.43
CA VAL A 64 -5.80 -11.08 14.34
C VAL A 64 -6.61 -9.80 14.22
N LEU A 65 -7.93 -9.93 14.19
CA LEU A 65 -8.84 -8.79 14.17
C LEU A 65 -8.93 -8.15 15.56
N VAL A 66 -8.91 -6.82 15.59
CA VAL A 66 -9.03 -6.01 16.81
C VAL A 66 -10.00 -4.86 16.57
N ASP A 67 -10.66 -4.39 17.63
CA ASP A 67 -11.59 -3.24 17.52
C ASP A 67 -10.87 -1.89 17.49
N ARG A 68 -9.65 -1.85 18.02
CA ARG A 68 -8.81 -0.65 18.05
C ARG A 68 -7.33 -0.99 18.12
N VAL A 69 -6.49 -0.06 17.67
CA VAL A 69 -5.04 -0.18 17.69
C VAL A 69 -4.37 1.19 17.82
N ARG A 70 -3.25 1.24 18.55
CA ARG A 70 -2.43 2.46 18.62
C ARG A 70 -1.49 2.54 17.42
N ALA A 71 -1.48 3.69 16.76
CA ALA A 71 -0.54 4.02 15.70
C ALA A 71 0.57 4.92 16.24
N PHE A 72 1.81 4.64 15.84
CA PHE A 72 2.99 5.42 16.19
C PHE A 72 3.62 6.02 14.94
N ALA A 73 3.87 7.32 14.96
CA ALA A 73 4.50 8.05 13.88
C ALA A 73 5.84 7.42 13.48
N GLY A 74 6.05 7.23 12.18
CA GLY A 74 7.26 6.62 11.61
C GLY A 74 7.49 5.15 11.95
N ARG A 75 6.62 4.51 12.75
CA ARG A 75 6.77 3.10 13.17
C ARG A 75 5.64 2.21 12.66
N GLY A 76 4.39 2.66 12.74
CA GLY A 76 3.21 1.88 12.38
C GLY A 76 2.40 1.45 13.60
N LEU A 77 1.68 0.33 13.47
CA LEU A 77 0.72 -0.11 14.47
C LEU A 77 1.36 -0.88 15.63
N GLU A 78 0.89 -0.62 16.84
CA GLU A 78 1.29 -1.35 18.04
C GLU A 78 1.05 -2.86 17.88
N GLY A 79 2.07 -3.64 18.19
CA GLY A 79 2.01 -5.10 18.08
C GLY A 79 2.18 -5.64 16.65
N ASP A 80 2.19 -4.81 15.60
CA ASP A 80 2.36 -5.28 14.23
C ASP A 80 3.84 -5.56 13.87
N ARG A 81 4.05 -6.62 13.09
CA ARG A 81 5.34 -7.06 12.55
C ARG A 81 6.11 -5.96 11.84
N TYR A 82 5.44 -5.02 11.17
CA TYR A 82 6.11 -3.93 10.48
C TYR A 82 6.65 -2.87 11.44
N ALA A 83 5.97 -2.64 12.57
CA ALA A 83 6.45 -1.74 13.63
C ALA A 83 7.68 -2.27 14.38
N LYS A 84 7.90 -3.60 14.33
CA LYS A 84 9.10 -4.27 14.88
C LYS A 84 10.24 -4.39 13.87
N GLY A 85 10.03 -4.01 12.60
CA GLY A 85 11.01 -4.27 11.55
C GLY A 85 11.17 -5.75 11.20
N GLU A 86 10.16 -6.58 11.50
CA GLU A 86 10.18 -8.03 11.29
C GLU A 86 9.31 -8.48 10.09
N GLY A 87 8.61 -7.56 9.43
CA GLY A 87 7.79 -7.88 8.26
C GLY A 87 8.63 -8.25 7.03
N THR A 88 8.05 -8.98 6.07
CA THR A 88 8.73 -9.45 4.83
C THR A 88 9.38 -8.32 4.01
N PHE A 89 8.98 -7.06 4.23
CA PHE A 89 9.52 -5.88 3.55
C PHE A 89 10.45 -5.02 4.44
N SER A 90 10.93 -5.51 5.60
CA SER A 90 11.68 -4.70 6.57
C SER A 90 13.16 -4.48 6.24
N GLY A 91 13.74 -5.26 5.34
CA GLY A 91 15.19 -5.25 5.04
C GLY A 91 15.75 -4.04 4.26
N GLY A 92 15.12 -2.86 4.28
CA GLY A 92 15.68 -1.67 3.61
C GLY A 92 15.25 -0.34 4.23
N THR A 93 15.86 0.77 3.82
CA THR A 93 15.40 2.13 4.12
C THR A 93 14.28 2.48 3.14
N GLY A 94 13.01 2.41 3.54
CA GLY A 94 11.94 2.72 2.58
C GLY A 94 10.60 3.00 3.22
N ASP A 95 9.99 4.06 2.69
CA ASP A 95 8.72 4.66 3.05
C ASP A 95 7.55 3.71 2.72
N GLY A 96 6.39 3.92 3.36
CA GLY A 96 5.16 3.16 3.11
C GLY A 96 5.20 1.76 3.73
N ARG A 97 5.65 1.68 4.98
CA ARG A 97 5.69 0.42 5.74
C ARG A 97 4.91 0.47 7.04
N ALA A 98 4.62 1.67 7.53
CA ALA A 98 3.96 1.86 8.81
C ALA A 98 2.50 1.36 8.78
N LEU A 99 1.83 1.49 7.62
CA LEU A 99 0.43 1.13 7.49
C LEU A 99 0.11 0.55 6.11
N THR A 100 -0.75 -0.47 6.08
CA THR A 100 -1.29 -1.05 4.84
C THR A 100 -2.81 -1.07 4.87
N LEU A 101 -3.44 -0.66 3.77
CA LEU A 101 -4.88 -0.53 3.65
C LEU A 101 -5.38 -1.31 2.43
N ILE A 102 -6.63 -1.77 2.44
CA ILE A 102 -7.34 -2.34 1.29
C ILE A 102 -8.82 -1.95 1.31
N GLU A 103 -9.40 -1.77 0.13
CA GLU A 103 -10.83 -1.51 -0.03
C GLU A 103 -11.62 -2.80 0.22
N GLY A 104 -12.60 -2.77 1.11
CA GLY A 104 -13.48 -3.90 1.36
C GLY A 104 -14.31 -4.25 0.12
N GLU A 105 -14.60 -3.26 -0.73
CA GLU A 105 -15.24 -3.44 -2.04
C GLU A 105 -14.42 -4.36 -2.95
N VAL A 106 -13.09 -4.34 -2.83
CA VAL A 106 -12.22 -5.26 -3.59
C VAL A 106 -12.36 -6.69 -3.06
N LEU A 107 -12.42 -6.86 -1.74
CA LEU A 107 -12.62 -8.18 -1.12
C LEU A 107 -14.00 -8.76 -1.48
N ASP A 108 -15.04 -7.93 -1.50
CA ASP A 108 -16.41 -8.30 -1.89
C ASP A 108 -16.56 -8.57 -3.38
N ALA A 109 -15.76 -7.95 -4.25
CA ALA A 109 -15.82 -8.20 -5.68
C ALA A 109 -14.99 -9.43 -6.10
N MET A 110 -13.98 -9.78 -5.30
CA MET A 110 -13.07 -10.87 -5.62
C MET A 110 -13.65 -12.23 -5.19
N GLN A 111 -13.60 -13.19 -6.11
CA GLN A 111 -13.86 -14.60 -5.84
C GLN A 111 -12.62 -15.42 -6.20
N LEU A 112 -12.26 -16.33 -5.31
CA LEU A 112 -11.15 -17.24 -5.51
C LEU A 112 -11.56 -18.42 -6.40
N PRO A 113 -10.60 -19.13 -7.03
CA PRO A 113 -10.91 -20.24 -7.95
C PRO A 113 -11.72 -21.39 -7.32
N ASP A 114 -11.65 -21.55 -6.00
CA ASP A 114 -12.42 -22.52 -5.22
C ASP A 114 -13.82 -22.02 -4.84
N GLY A 115 -14.22 -20.82 -5.30
CA GLY A 115 -15.49 -20.18 -5.02
C GLY A 115 -15.52 -19.40 -3.70
N SER A 116 -14.47 -19.47 -2.89
CA SER A 116 -14.36 -18.75 -1.62
C SER A 116 -14.03 -17.26 -1.82
N ARG A 117 -14.05 -16.50 -0.73
CA ARG A 117 -13.70 -15.07 -0.68
C ARG A 117 -12.63 -14.86 0.38
N LEU A 118 -11.81 -13.83 0.17
CA LEU A 118 -10.76 -13.47 1.12
C LEU A 118 -11.36 -12.58 2.21
N GLY A 119 -11.28 -13.01 3.46
CA GLY A 119 -11.70 -12.22 4.61
C GLY A 119 -10.73 -11.08 4.96
N PRO A 120 -11.13 -10.16 5.85
CA PRO A 120 -10.31 -9.02 6.26
C PRO A 120 -8.91 -9.38 6.79
N ALA A 121 -8.82 -10.40 7.66
CA ALA A 121 -7.52 -10.86 8.18
C ALA A 121 -6.67 -11.53 7.09
N GLU A 122 -7.31 -12.36 6.25
CA GLU A 122 -6.66 -13.11 5.18
C GLU A 122 -6.12 -12.20 4.06
N ALA A 123 -6.63 -10.97 3.93
CA ALA A 123 -6.06 -9.95 3.06
C ALA A 123 -4.64 -9.53 3.49
N ARG A 124 -4.27 -9.79 4.76
CA ARG A 124 -2.98 -9.44 5.37
C ARG A 124 -2.62 -7.98 5.19
N ARG A 125 -3.63 -7.12 5.32
CA ARG A 125 -3.55 -5.66 5.34
C ARG A 125 -3.99 -5.18 6.71
N ASN A 126 -3.47 -4.05 7.16
CA ASN A 126 -3.77 -3.59 8.51
C ASN A 126 -5.17 -3.02 8.64
N LEU A 127 -5.64 -2.29 7.64
CA LEU A 127 -6.98 -1.72 7.63
C LEU A 127 -7.75 -2.19 6.41
N VAL A 128 -9.00 -2.56 6.61
CA VAL A 128 -10.00 -2.65 5.56
C VAL A 128 -10.86 -1.40 5.63
N THR A 129 -11.01 -0.70 4.51
CA THR A 129 -11.78 0.55 4.42
C THR A 129 -12.96 0.39 3.48
N ARG A 130 -14.04 1.14 3.74
CA ARG A 130 -15.24 1.19 2.89
C ARG A 130 -15.54 2.62 2.47
N GLY A 131 -16.05 2.78 1.27
CA GLY A 131 -16.51 4.07 0.76
C GLY A 131 -15.39 5.06 0.41
N ILE A 132 -14.13 4.64 0.34
CA ILE A 132 -13.01 5.48 -0.11
C ILE A 132 -12.15 4.72 -1.12
N SER A 133 -11.77 5.39 -2.21
CA SER A 133 -10.80 4.82 -3.15
C SER A 133 -9.38 5.08 -2.65
N LEU A 134 -8.59 4.01 -2.51
CA LEU A 134 -7.26 4.09 -1.90
C LEU A 134 -6.16 4.40 -2.91
N ASN A 135 -6.31 3.95 -4.15
CA ASN A 135 -5.32 4.18 -5.21
C ASN A 135 -5.01 5.69 -5.43
N PRO A 136 -6.01 6.59 -5.51
CA PRO A 136 -5.80 8.03 -5.66
C PRO A 136 -5.03 8.69 -4.51
N LEU A 137 -4.90 8.02 -3.35
CA LEU A 137 -4.22 8.57 -2.17
C LEU A 137 -2.69 8.46 -2.25
N VAL A 138 -2.13 7.81 -3.29
CA VAL A 138 -0.68 7.78 -3.51
C VAL A 138 -0.16 9.22 -3.70
N GLY A 139 0.81 9.60 -2.87
CA GLY A 139 1.38 10.95 -2.83
C GLY A 139 0.51 11.99 -2.12
N ARG A 140 -0.60 11.58 -1.47
CA ARG A 140 -1.52 12.48 -0.77
C ARG A 140 -1.58 12.18 0.71
N ARG A 141 -1.92 13.22 1.48
CA ARG A 141 -2.22 13.09 2.91
C ARG A 141 -3.69 12.80 3.12
N PHE A 142 -3.97 12.03 4.15
CA PHE A 142 -5.31 11.65 4.54
C PHE A 142 -5.31 11.35 6.04
N THR A 143 -6.48 11.31 6.66
CA THR A 143 -6.63 10.90 8.06
C THR A 143 -7.33 9.56 8.16
N VAL A 144 -7.02 8.81 9.21
CA VAL A 144 -7.79 7.67 9.70
C VAL A 144 -8.16 7.96 11.15
N GLY A 145 -9.41 8.39 11.37
CA GLY A 145 -9.80 9.05 12.61
C GLY A 145 -8.96 10.30 12.84
N GLU A 146 -8.24 10.33 13.95
CA GLU A 146 -7.32 11.42 14.32
C GLU A 146 -5.88 11.23 13.80
N VAL A 147 -5.57 10.09 13.17
CA VAL A 147 -4.21 9.74 12.74
C VAL A 147 -3.95 10.28 11.34
N GLU A 148 -3.04 11.26 11.20
CA GLU A 148 -2.56 11.73 9.90
C GLU A 148 -1.63 10.70 9.25
N CYS A 149 -1.89 10.40 7.98
CA CYS A 149 -1.17 9.44 7.17
C CYS A 149 -0.80 10.03 5.81
N GLU A 150 0.22 9.45 5.17
CA GLU A 150 0.60 9.81 3.80
C GLU A 150 0.68 8.56 2.94
N GLY A 151 -0.10 8.54 1.85
CA GLY A 151 -0.07 7.44 0.90
C GLY A 151 1.23 7.46 0.10
N ARG A 152 1.92 6.32 0.03
CA ARG A 152 3.24 6.23 -0.61
C ARG A 152 3.21 5.50 -1.93
N ARG A 153 2.53 4.37 -1.99
CA ARG A 153 2.49 3.51 -3.18
C ARG A 153 1.41 2.45 -3.08
N LEU A 154 1.08 1.85 -4.22
CA LEU A 154 0.19 0.70 -4.26
C LEU A 154 0.77 -0.49 -3.49
N CYS A 155 -0.10 -1.24 -2.84
CA CYS A 155 0.22 -2.46 -2.12
C CYS A 155 0.03 -3.69 -3.01
N GLU A 156 0.77 -3.71 -4.13
CA GLU A 156 0.68 -4.76 -5.15
C GLU A 156 0.92 -6.16 -4.54
N PRO A 157 0.09 -7.16 -4.92
CA PRO A 157 0.22 -8.51 -4.39
C PRO A 157 1.52 -9.14 -4.91
N CYS A 158 2.08 -10.06 -4.11
CA CYS A 158 3.29 -10.79 -4.48
C CYS A 158 3.10 -12.30 -4.33
N ALA A 159 3.99 -13.08 -4.94
CA ALA A 159 3.94 -14.54 -4.87
C ALA A 159 3.96 -15.07 -3.42
N HIS A 160 4.63 -14.35 -2.50
CA HIS A 160 4.63 -14.69 -1.08
C HIS A 160 3.24 -14.56 -0.44
N LEU A 161 2.48 -13.49 -0.76
CA LEU A 161 1.11 -13.33 -0.28
C LEU A 161 0.23 -14.50 -0.75
N GLN A 162 0.33 -14.88 -2.02
CA GLN A 162 -0.44 -16.01 -2.56
C GLN A 162 -0.12 -17.33 -1.85
N ARG A 163 1.16 -17.58 -1.49
CA ARG A 163 1.55 -18.78 -0.75
C ARG A 163 0.96 -18.84 0.66
N LEU A 164 0.76 -17.68 1.29
CA LEU A 164 0.23 -17.55 2.65
C LEU A 164 -1.30 -17.52 2.70
N THR A 165 -1.97 -17.44 1.56
CA THR A 165 -3.43 -17.29 1.46
C THR A 165 -3.97 -18.42 0.58
N SER A 166 -4.32 -18.12 -0.66
CA SER A 166 -4.90 -19.08 -1.60
C SER A 166 -4.44 -18.82 -3.04
N PRO A 167 -4.41 -19.85 -3.91
CA PRO A 167 -4.22 -19.66 -5.35
C PRO A 167 -5.22 -18.65 -5.92
N GLY A 168 -4.77 -17.77 -6.81
CA GLY A 168 -5.62 -16.76 -7.45
C GLY A 168 -5.67 -15.40 -6.74
N VAL A 169 -5.21 -15.31 -5.48
CA VAL A 169 -5.11 -14.03 -4.75
C VAL A 169 -4.25 -13.01 -5.50
N LEU A 170 -3.12 -13.45 -6.07
CA LEU A 170 -2.26 -12.55 -6.82
C LEU A 170 -3.00 -11.92 -7.98
N ARG A 171 -3.68 -12.73 -8.81
CA ARG A 171 -4.41 -12.26 -9.99
C ARG A 171 -5.60 -11.38 -9.62
N GLY A 172 -6.33 -11.71 -8.55
CA GLY A 172 -7.50 -10.96 -8.11
C GLY A 172 -7.17 -9.55 -7.60
N LEU A 173 -5.98 -9.38 -7.02
CA LEU A 173 -5.53 -8.14 -6.37
C LEU A 173 -4.58 -7.28 -7.21
N VAL A 174 -4.19 -7.68 -8.43
CA VAL A 174 -3.34 -6.84 -9.29
C VAL A 174 -3.99 -5.47 -9.48
N HIS A 175 -3.26 -4.38 -9.21
CA HIS A 175 -3.71 -2.98 -9.26
C HIS A 175 -4.84 -2.60 -8.28
N ARG A 176 -5.24 -3.54 -7.42
CA ARG A 176 -6.31 -3.36 -6.42
C ARG A 176 -5.91 -3.91 -5.06
N GLY A 177 -4.63 -4.16 -4.84
CA GLY A 177 -4.08 -4.69 -3.59
C GLY A 177 -4.09 -3.69 -2.43
N GLY A 178 -4.56 -2.47 -2.68
CA GLY A 178 -4.72 -1.39 -1.73
C GLY A 178 -3.51 -0.45 -1.66
N LEU A 179 -3.33 0.21 -0.52
CA LEU A 179 -2.37 1.29 -0.32
C LEU A 179 -1.35 0.96 0.77
N ARG A 180 -0.11 1.41 0.55
CA ARG A 180 0.93 1.51 1.57
C ARG A 180 1.08 2.97 1.98
N ALA A 181 1.06 3.22 3.28
CA ALA A 181 1.12 4.55 3.84
C ALA A 181 2.13 4.64 4.98
N ASP A 182 2.58 5.87 5.24
CA ASP A 182 3.26 6.22 6.47
C ASP A 182 2.28 6.82 7.48
N VAL A 183 2.57 6.61 8.76
CA VAL A 183 1.88 7.24 9.88
C VAL A 183 2.69 8.48 10.26
N LEU A 184 2.07 9.66 10.16
CA LEU A 184 2.72 10.95 10.43
C LEU A 184 2.49 11.44 11.87
N GLY A 185 1.38 11.03 12.49
CA GLY A 185 1.02 11.39 13.87
C GLY A 185 0.71 10.17 14.74
N ASP A 186 0.99 10.27 16.03
CA ASP A 186 0.56 9.27 17.01
C ASP A 186 -0.95 9.34 17.23
N GLY A 187 -1.60 8.20 17.45
CA GLY A 187 -3.01 8.18 17.80
C GLY A 187 -3.59 6.78 17.94
N VAL A 188 -4.91 6.71 18.07
CA VAL A 188 -5.65 5.44 18.14
C VAL A 188 -6.59 5.38 16.94
N ILE A 189 -6.57 4.24 16.25
CA ILE A 189 -7.49 3.92 15.17
C ILE A 189 -8.49 2.90 15.71
N GLU A 190 -9.77 3.15 15.49
CA GLU A 190 -10.87 2.28 15.91
C GLU A 190 -11.70 1.86 14.69
N VAL A 191 -12.35 0.69 14.77
CA VAL A 191 -13.35 0.30 13.77
C VAL A 191 -14.47 1.35 13.74
N GLY A 192 -14.88 1.75 12.53
CA GLY A 192 -15.83 2.83 12.29
C GLY A 192 -15.20 4.22 12.20
N ALA A 193 -13.89 4.37 12.46
CA ALA A 193 -13.20 5.65 12.29
C ALA A 193 -13.32 6.15 10.83
N ALA A 194 -13.57 7.45 10.66
CA ALA A 194 -13.64 8.08 9.35
C ALA A 194 -12.27 8.09 8.66
N VAL A 195 -12.27 7.91 7.34
CA VAL A 195 -11.08 8.04 6.49
C VAL A 195 -11.31 9.21 5.54
N ARG A 196 -10.48 10.25 5.59
CA ARG A 196 -10.72 11.50 4.83
C ARG A 196 -9.47 12.00 4.14
N VAL A 197 -9.62 12.49 2.91
CA VAL A 197 -8.53 13.19 2.21
C VAL A 197 -8.34 14.57 2.83
N LEU A 198 -7.07 15.00 2.98
CA LEU A 198 -6.70 16.34 3.46
C LEU A 198 -6.46 17.33 2.32
#